data_AF-A0A8B8ZNY3-F1
#
_entry.id   AF-A0A8B8ZNY3-F1
#
_cell.length_a   1.000
_cell.length_b   1.000
_cell.length_c   1.000
_cell.angle_alpha   90.00
_cell.angle_beta   90.00
_cell.angle_gamma   90.00
#
_symmetry.space_group_name_H-M   'P 1'
#
loop_
_entity.id
_entity.type
_entity.pdbx_description
1 polymer ?
#
loop_
_entity_poly.entity_id
_entity_poly.type
_entity_poly.pdbx_seq_one_letter_code
_entity_poly.pdbx_strand_id
1 'polypeptide(L)'
;MASVTGSWSDRARNPPIPPNSGSGVCMMNTSWRDNQHPSFILFISSFLSANSYRLNFLPIAPDFIFNNGGLSVAFIFVMNWDSDNGSA
;
A
#
# COMPACT_ATOMS: atom_id res chain seq x y z
N MET A 1 -19.44 28.64 -15.72
CA MET A 1 -18.43 27.69 -15.23
C MET A 1 -18.84 27.24 -13.84
N ALA A 2 -19.32 26.00 -13.69
CA ALA A 2 -19.64 25.44 -12.39
C ALA A 2 -18.45 24.57 -11.96
N SER A 3 -17.87 24.89 -10.80
CA SER A 3 -16.80 24.12 -10.19
C SER A 3 -17.40 22.83 -9.63
N VAL A 4 -17.10 21.69 -10.24
CA VAL A 4 -17.47 20.36 -9.73
C VAL A 4 -16.35 19.91 -8.81
N THR A 5 -16.36 20.38 -7.56
CA THR A 5 -15.56 19.76 -6.51
C THR A 5 -16.30 18.51 -6.06
N GLY A 6 -15.89 17.34 -6.59
CA GLY A 6 -16.36 16.05 -6.14
C GLY A 6 -16.20 15.92 -4.63
N SER A 7 -17.28 15.56 -3.94
CA SER A 7 -17.33 15.37 -2.50
C SER A 7 -16.72 14.02 -2.15
N TRP A 8 -15.49 14.03 -1.64
CA TRP A 8 -14.79 12.86 -1.06
C TRP A 8 -15.27 12.58 0.37
N SER A 9 -16.57 12.72 0.64
CA SER A 9 -17.11 12.81 2.01
C SER A 9 -17.77 11.52 2.51
N ASP A 10 -17.40 10.34 2.00
CA ASP A 10 -17.58 9.07 2.73
C ASP A 10 -16.61 9.00 3.93
N ARG A 11 -16.76 9.99 4.80
CA ARG A 11 -15.94 10.32 5.96
C ARG A 11 -16.42 9.54 7.19
N ALA A 12 -16.78 8.27 7.01
CA ALA A 12 -17.17 7.39 8.10
C ALA A 12 -16.03 6.39 8.38
N ARG A 13 -15.46 6.49 9.59
CA ARG A 13 -14.61 5.49 10.29
C ARG A 13 -13.09 5.65 10.30
N ASN A 14 -12.50 6.83 10.11
CA ASN A 14 -11.13 7.03 10.61
C ASN A 14 -10.96 8.44 11.17
N PRO A 15 -10.33 8.63 12.35
CA PRO A 15 -10.06 9.95 12.88
C PRO A 15 -9.27 10.77 11.84
N PRO A 16 -9.52 12.10 11.76
CA PRO A 16 -8.82 12.97 10.83
C PRO A 16 -7.34 12.94 11.20
N ILE A 17 -6.57 12.28 10.34
CA ILE A 17 -5.13 12.19 10.50
C ILE A 17 -4.59 13.62 10.40
N PRO A 18 -3.78 14.11 11.38
CA PRO A 18 -3.19 15.43 11.29
C PRO A 18 -2.47 15.59 9.94
N PRO A 19 -2.48 16.80 9.36
CA PRO A 19 -1.83 17.08 8.09
C PRO A 19 -0.32 17.02 8.30
N ASN A 20 0.22 15.81 8.41
CA ASN A 20 1.65 15.58 8.30
C ASN A 20 1.98 15.63 6.81
N SER A 21 2.50 16.79 6.43
CA SER A 21 3.23 17.08 5.20
C SER A 21 4.06 15.86 4.77
N GLY A 22 3.66 15.17 3.70
CA GLY A 22 4.50 14.18 3.02
C GLY A 22 4.31 12.70 3.36
N SER A 23 3.31 12.30 4.15
CA SER A 23 3.08 10.86 4.40
C SER A 23 2.37 10.18 3.22
N GLY A 24 3.14 9.48 2.39
CA GLY A 24 2.61 8.66 1.30
C GLY A 24 1.74 7.51 1.82
N VAL A 25 0.85 7.00 0.98
CA VAL A 25 0.02 5.83 1.28
C VAL A 25 0.41 4.69 0.35
N CYS A 26 0.75 3.54 0.90
CA CYS A 26 0.94 2.30 0.15
C CYS A 26 -0.27 1.40 0.38
N MET A 27 -0.92 0.97 -0.69
CA MET A 27 -2.01 0.00 -0.67
C MET A 27 -1.48 -1.33 -1.18
N MET A 28 -1.67 -2.41 -0.43
CA MET A 28 -1.22 -3.75 -0.78
C MET A 28 -2.43 -4.67 -0.94
N ASN A 29 -2.42 -5.50 -1.99
CA ASN A 29 -3.46 -6.50 -2.24
C ASN A 29 -3.46 -7.57 -1.13
N THR A 30 -4.62 -7.80 -0.51
CA THR A 30 -4.81 -8.82 0.55
C THR A 30 -4.53 -10.23 0.05
N SER A 31 -5.07 -10.62 -1.11
CA SER A 31 -4.85 -11.94 -1.71
C SER A 31 -3.40 -12.13 -2.10
N TRP A 32 -2.73 -11.09 -2.59
CA TRP A 32 -1.30 -11.16 -2.89
C TRP A 32 -0.47 -11.35 -1.62
N ARG A 33 -0.73 -10.53 -0.59
CA ARG A 33 -0.08 -10.60 0.73
C ARG A 33 -0.17 -11.99 1.34
N ASP A 34 -1.34 -12.62 1.29
CA ASP A 34 -1.58 -13.93 1.90
C ASP A 34 -0.83 -15.06 1.17
N ASN A 35 -0.45 -14.86 -0.10
CA ASN A 35 0.39 -15.78 -0.86
C ASN A 35 1.90 -15.55 -0.66
N GLN A 36 2.30 -14.47 0.03
CA GLN A 36 3.71 -14.18 0.27
C GLN A 36 4.19 -14.75 1.60
N HIS A 37 5.50 -14.98 1.68
CA HIS A 37 6.13 -15.38 2.93
C HIS A 37 5.99 -14.28 4.00
N PRO A 38 5.66 -14.60 5.27
CA PRO A 38 5.46 -13.59 6.31
C PRO A 38 6.66 -12.64 6.53
N SER A 39 7.89 -13.12 6.36
CA SER A 39 9.09 -12.27 6.48
C SER A 39 9.14 -11.17 5.42
N PHE A 40 8.63 -11.44 4.22
CA PHE A 40 8.58 -10.47 3.13
C PHE A 40 7.58 -9.35 3.46
N ILE A 41 6.42 -9.71 3.98
CA ILE A 41 5.41 -8.73 4.42
C ILE A 41 5.96 -7.85 5.55
N LEU A 42 6.69 -8.44 6.50
CA LEU A 42 7.36 -7.69 7.57
C LEU A 42 8.39 -6.72 7.01
N PHE A 43 9.24 -7.17 6.09
CA PHE A 43 10.23 -6.31 5.42
C PHE A 43 9.56 -5.09 4.76
N ILE A 44 8.50 -5.31 3.97
CA ILE A 44 7.78 -4.21 3.30
C ILE A 44 7.18 -3.25 4.34
N SER A 45 6.57 -3.78 5.40
CA SER A 45 6.00 -2.93 6.45
C SER A 45 7.05 -2.04 7.14
N SER A 46 8.23 -2.60 7.44
CA SER A 46 9.35 -1.85 8.02
C SER A 46 9.91 -0.82 7.06
N PHE A 47 10.08 -1.18 5.79
CA PHE A 47 10.55 -0.27 4.74
C PHE A 47 9.60 0.92 4.58
N LEU A 48 8.29 0.67 4.50
CA LEU A 48 7.28 1.72 4.37
C LEU A 48 7.27 2.65 5.59
N SER A 49 7.33 2.07 6.80
CA SER A 49 7.39 2.82 8.05
C SER A 49 8.62 3.74 8.09
N ALA A 50 9.80 3.24 7.71
CA ALA A 50 11.04 4.02 7.66
C ALA A 50 10.97 5.19 6.65
N ASN A 51 10.16 5.05 5.60
CA ASN A 51 9.96 6.07 4.58
C ASN A 51 8.70 6.93 4.80
N SER A 52 8.11 6.90 5.99
CA SER A 52 6.88 7.65 6.34
C SER A 52 5.65 7.31 5.51
N TYR A 53 5.58 6.08 4.96
CA TYR A 53 4.40 5.57 4.29
C TYR A 53 3.46 4.86 5.25
N ARG A 54 2.16 5.03 5.02
CA ARG A 54 1.11 4.25 5.67
C ARG A 54 0.75 3.06 4.81
N LEU A 55 0.85 1.85 5.37
CA LEU A 55 0.45 0.63 4.70
C LEU A 55 -1.02 0.32 4.96
N ASN A 56 -1.80 0.14 3.89
CA ASN A 56 -3.19 -0.29 3.92
C ASN A 56 -3.35 -1.61 3.16
N PHE A 57 -4.08 -2.56 3.72
CA PHE A 57 -4.44 -3.80 3.04
C PHE A 57 -5.82 -3.67 2.43
N LEU A 58 -5.93 -3.80 1.12
CA LEU A 58 -7.17 -3.62 0.38
C LEU A 58 -7.32 -4.71 -0.71
N PRO A 59 -8.55 -5.12 -1.06
CA PRO A 59 -8.79 -5.99 -2.20
C PRO A 59 -8.70 -5.20 -3.50
N ILE A 60 -7.47 -4.87 -3.92
CA ILE A 60 -7.16 -4.12 -5.15
C ILE A 60 -6.62 -5.05 -6.23
N ALA A 61 -6.81 -4.70 -7.52
CA ALA A 61 -6.32 -5.51 -8.63
C ALA A 61 -4.77 -5.60 -8.73
N PRO A 62 -3.99 -4.51 -8.64
CA PRO A 62 -2.53 -4.60 -8.61
C PRO A 62 -2.01 -5.01 -7.23
N ASP A 63 -0.78 -5.52 -7.15
CA ASP A 63 -0.19 -5.99 -5.89
C ASP A 63 0.11 -4.84 -4.93
N PHE A 64 0.61 -3.72 -5.47
CA PHE A 64 0.90 -2.50 -4.71
C PHE A 64 0.50 -1.24 -5.44
N ILE A 65 0.03 -0.25 -4.69
CA ILE A 65 -0.14 1.13 -5.17
C ILE A 65 0.49 2.08 -4.16
N PHE A 66 1.51 2.83 -4.59
CA PHE A 66 2.07 3.95 -3.84
C PHE A 66 1.38 5.23 -4.28
N ASN A 67 0.84 5.99 -3.33
CA ASN A 67 0.18 7.27 -3.55
C ASN A 67 0.92 8.37 -2.78
N ASN A 68 1.42 9.37 -3.51
CA ASN A 68 2.21 10.48 -2.97
C ASN A 68 1.53 11.84 -3.13
N GLY A 69 0.19 11.89 -3.15
CA GLY A 69 -0.54 13.16 -3.12
C GLY A 69 -0.44 13.98 -4.42
N GLY A 70 -0.42 13.30 -5.56
CA GLY A 70 -0.38 13.92 -6.89
C GLY A 70 0.16 13.00 -7.99
N LEU A 71 0.98 12.02 -7.59
CA LEU A 71 1.46 10.94 -8.42
C LEU A 71 1.21 9.61 -7.69
N SER A 72 0.63 8.65 -8.41
CA SER A 72 0.45 7.29 -7.93
C SER A 72 1.16 6.32 -8.86
N VAL A 73 1.90 5.37 -8.29
CA VAL A 73 2.60 4.32 -9.03
C VAL A 73 2.09 2.98 -8.56
N ALA A 74 1.60 2.16 -9.49
CA ALA A 74 1.17 0.80 -9.22
C ALA A 74 2.21 -0.18 -9.74
N PHE A 75 2.54 -1.17 -8.93
CA PHE A 75 3.44 -2.25 -9.30
C PHE A 75 2.72 -3.59 -9.19
N ILE A 76 3.01 -4.48 -10.14
CA ILE A 76 2.64 -5.89 -10.08
C ILE A 76 3.94 -6.65 -9.95
N PHE A 77 4.12 -7.32 -8.82
CA PHE A 77 5.26 -8.19 -8.56
C PHE A 77 4.86 -9.63 -8.84
N VAL A 78 5.33 -10.14 -9.96
CA VAL A 78 5.39 -11.59 -10.19
C VAL A 78 6.67 -12.09 -9.53
N MET A 79 6.65 -12.25 -8.20
CA MET A 79 7.72 -12.95 -7.49
C MET A 79 7.25 -14.36 -7.16
N ASN A 80 7.87 -15.35 -7.82
CA ASN A 80 7.83 -16.73 -7.35
C ASN A 80 8.91 -16.86 -6.27
N TRP A 81 8.51 -16.78 -5.00
CA TRP A 81 9.42 -17.12 -3.91
C TRP A 81 9.56 -18.64 -3.85
N ASP A 82 10.52 -19.17 -4.61
CA ASP A 82 10.85 -20.59 -4.55
C ASP A 82 11.54 -20.85 -3.20
N SER A 83 10.85 -21.57 -2.33
CA SER A 83 11.31 -21.82 -0.95
C SER A 83 12.34 -22.96 -0.88
N ASP A 84 12.71 -23.55 -2.03
CA ASP A 84 13.43 -24.82 -2.11
C ASP A 84 14.95 -24.71 -2.30
N ASN A 85 15.53 -23.53 -2.15
CA ASN A 85 16.97 -23.30 -2.27
C ASN A 85 17.67 -23.11 -0.90
N GLY A 86 17.21 -23.86 0.11
CA GLY A 86 17.74 -23.87 1.48
C GLY A 86 18.24 -25.22 1.99
N SER A 87 18.49 -26.20 1.10
CA SER A 87 19.09 -27.48 1.49
C SER A 87 19.97 -28.05 0.38
N ALA A 88 21.26 -27.68 0.41
CA ALA A 88 22.38 -28.46 -0.12
C ALA A 88 23.63 -28.21 0.73
#